data_AF-A0A417FM93-F1
#
_entry.id   AF-A0A417FM93-F1
#
_cell.length_a   1.000
_cell.length_b   1.000
_cell.length_c   1.000
_cell.angle_alpha   90.00
_cell.angle_beta   90.00
_cell.angle_gamma   90.00
#
_symmetry.space_group_name_H-M   'P 1'
#
loop_
_entity.id
_entity.type
_entity.pdbx_description
1 polymer ?
#
loop_
_entity_poly.entity_id
_entity_poly.type
_entity_poly.pdbx_seq_one_letter_code
_entity_poly.pdbx_strand_id
1 'polypeptide(L)'
;MTNKEILQAIIDKIKQEMKRQNLSQEDLANLCTKKIKEKDPHAKGISQSSISNILKKPSSATLSNLLKICDGLDLSLFAIFRSINNSLASNNNALIYDISNPAFKGYSSESEMYIYFLSTESNHADELICAELEMGDFYHTNECIVRLQIDTNQHNKNEHTPNYKKYQGNMIIYHNASIFIHLLSCDSGDVWSLIFNHGDLNTNPLTCSLGCAVTLSSGKGHRYPTIHFAYLSTKKLSLEARALTKDLLRLHSEHIIISAKNLDLFFKSEDVDDAFKNKLRSTIAEKTSTYSKWHDSDSYLLPIKALESSSPINSQKTYEAIARLLHYSSNPSSYTISPEEDNKLHHLLNE
;
A
#
# COMPACT_ATOMS: atom_id res chain seq x y z
N MET A 1 12.70 26.52 -11.28
CA MET A 1 11.68 27.43 -10.73
C MET A 1 12.36 28.43 -9.80
N THR A 2 12.02 29.72 -9.87
CA THR A 2 12.50 30.77 -8.95
C THR A 2 11.63 30.84 -7.70
N ASN A 3 12.14 31.41 -6.60
CA ASN A 3 11.35 31.64 -5.37
C ASN A 3 10.05 32.40 -5.63
N LYS A 4 10.07 33.33 -6.59
CA LYS A 4 8.89 34.11 -6.98
C LYS A 4 7.81 33.24 -7.63
N GLU A 5 8.21 32.30 -8.49
CA GLU A 5 7.28 31.37 -9.16
C GLU A 5 6.66 30.40 -8.16
N ILE A 6 7.43 29.89 -7.21
CA ILE A 6 6.93 28.99 -6.16
C ILE A 6 5.89 29.71 -5.29
N LEU A 7 6.20 30.93 -4.83
CA LEU A 7 5.25 31.73 -4.05
C LEU A 7 3.99 32.04 -4.87
N GLN A 8 4.13 32.34 -6.15
CA GLN A 8 2.99 32.58 -7.03
C GLN A 8 2.08 31.36 -7.12
N ALA A 9 2.65 30.17 -7.33
CA ALA A 9 1.88 28.91 -7.39
C ALA A 9 1.12 28.62 -6.08
N ILE A 10 1.74 28.87 -4.92
CA ILE A 10 1.07 28.74 -3.61
C ILE A 10 -0.12 29.70 -3.52
N ILE A 11 0.07 30.97 -3.89
CA ILE A 11 -0.99 31.98 -3.83
C ILE A 11 -2.11 31.68 -4.82
N ASP A 12 -1.79 31.21 -6.02
CA ASP A 12 -2.80 30.81 -7.01
C ASP A 12 -3.63 29.63 -6.50
N LYS A 13 -3.01 28.69 -5.77
CA LYS A 13 -3.73 27.60 -5.13
C LYS A 13 -4.69 28.08 -4.06
N ILE A 14 -4.23 29.00 -3.20
CA ILE A 14 -5.08 29.65 -2.18
C ILE A 14 -6.26 30.35 -2.85
N LYS A 15 -6.04 31.11 -3.94
CA LYS A 15 -7.12 31.79 -4.68
C LYS A 15 -8.12 30.82 -5.28
N GLN A 16 -7.66 29.70 -5.83
CA GLN A 16 -8.52 28.66 -6.38
C GLN A 16 -9.42 28.08 -5.29
N GLU A 17 -8.87 27.80 -4.11
CA GLU A 17 -9.61 27.22 -3.00
C GLU A 17 -10.60 28.22 -2.38
N MET A 18 -10.22 29.50 -2.25
CA MET A 18 -11.15 30.57 -1.87
C MET A 18 -12.34 30.64 -2.83
N LYS A 19 -12.10 30.53 -4.14
CA LYS A 19 -13.17 30.52 -5.14
C LYS A 19 -14.05 29.28 -5.02
N ARG A 20 -13.46 28.10 -4.78
CA ARG A 20 -14.19 26.84 -4.60
C ARG A 20 -15.13 26.88 -3.40
N GLN A 21 -14.68 27.45 -2.29
CA GLN A 21 -15.46 27.61 -1.06
C GLN A 21 -16.34 28.87 -1.05
N ASN A 22 -16.33 29.67 -2.11
CA ASN A 22 -17.06 30.95 -2.24
C ASN A 22 -16.76 31.95 -1.10
N LEU A 23 -15.47 32.10 -0.76
CA LEU A 23 -15.01 32.96 0.34
C LEU A 23 -14.48 34.31 -0.16
N SER A 24 -14.91 35.39 0.50
CA SER A 24 -14.23 36.68 0.40
C SER A 24 -12.93 36.69 1.24
N GLN A 25 -12.12 37.75 1.09
CA GLN A 25 -10.92 37.93 1.92
C GLN A 25 -11.26 38.13 3.41
N GLU A 26 -12.43 38.71 3.69
CA GLU A 26 -12.93 38.90 5.05
C GLU A 26 -13.40 37.58 5.65
N ASP A 27 -14.16 36.79 4.88
CA ASP A 27 -14.61 35.46 5.30
C ASP A 27 -13.42 34.55 5.61
N LEU A 28 -12.40 34.58 4.75
CA LEU A 28 -11.16 33.83 4.98
C LEU A 28 -10.45 34.27 6.26
N ALA A 29 -10.33 35.58 6.51
CA ALA A 29 -9.68 36.08 7.73
C ALA A 29 -10.40 35.59 9.00
N ASN A 30 -11.73 35.61 8.98
CA ASN A 30 -12.59 35.14 10.06
C ASN A 30 -12.46 33.62 10.25
N LEU A 31 -12.51 32.86 9.15
CA LEU A 31 -12.37 31.40 9.16
C LEU A 31 -11.01 30.96 9.72
N CYS A 32 -9.91 31.52 9.20
CA CYS A 32 -8.56 31.25 9.68
C CYS A 32 -8.43 31.57 11.18
N THR A 33 -8.88 32.76 11.58
CA THR A 33 -8.75 33.20 12.99
C THR A 33 -9.56 32.32 13.93
N LYS A 34 -10.75 31.86 13.51
CA LYS A 34 -11.58 30.93 14.27
C LYS A 34 -10.83 29.60 14.49
N LYS A 35 -10.40 28.93 13.42
CA LYS A 35 -9.70 27.63 13.51
C LYS A 35 -8.40 27.69 14.31
N ILE A 36 -7.64 28.78 14.17
CA ILE A 36 -6.42 29.00 14.95
C ILE A 36 -6.74 29.08 16.44
N LYS A 37 -7.78 29.85 16.82
CA LYS A 37 -8.19 30.02 18.22
C LYS A 37 -8.81 28.77 18.83
N GLU A 38 -9.42 27.90 18.03
CA GLU A 38 -9.90 26.59 18.48
C GLU A 38 -8.74 25.67 18.91
N LYS A 39 -7.57 25.78 18.27
CA LYS A 39 -6.35 25.03 18.62
C LYS A 39 -5.53 25.69 19.73
N ASP A 40 -5.42 27.02 19.70
CA ASP A 40 -4.71 27.82 20.70
C ASP A 40 -5.48 29.13 20.96
N PRO A 41 -6.21 29.24 22.09
CA PRO A 41 -7.02 30.43 22.42
C PRO A 41 -6.21 31.74 22.50
N HIS A 42 -4.89 31.67 22.75
CA HIS A 42 -4.01 32.83 22.86
C HIS A 42 -3.31 33.17 21.55
N ALA A 43 -3.41 32.33 20.52
CA ALA A 43 -2.77 32.58 19.24
C ALA A 43 -3.35 33.81 18.53
N LYS A 44 -2.45 34.62 17.98
CA LYS A 44 -2.81 35.74 17.12
C LYS A 44 -3.31 35.22 15.77
N GLY A 45 -4.54 35.56 15.41
CA GLY A 45 -5.14 35.26 14.12
C GLY A 45 -4.45 35.96 12.94
N ILE A 46 -5.17 36.04 11.82
CA ILE A 46 -4.70 36.73 10.61
C ILE A 46 -5.72 37.81 10.20
N SER A 47 -5.24 39.00 9.83
CA SER A 47 -6.11 40.09 9.41
C SER A 47 -6.43 40.01 7.92
N GLN A 48 -7.61 40.53 7.53
CA GLN A 48 -8.00 40.72 6.13
C GLN A 48 -6.96 41.55 5.36
N SER A 49 -6.40 42.59 5.98
CA SER A 49 -5.33 43.40 5.38
C SER A 49 -4.07 42.60 5.06
N SER A 50 -3.70 41.66 5.94
CA SER A 50 -2.54 40.76 5.73
C SER A 50 -2.80 39.82 4.55
N ILE A 51 -4.00 39.23 4.48
CA ILE A 51 -4.41 38.38 3.36
C ILE A 51 -4.40 39.21 2.06
N SER A 52 -4.98 40.40 2.06
CA SER A 52 -5.03 41.27 0.87
C SER A 52 -3.62 41.60 0.34
N ASN A 53 -2.69 41.92 1.25
CA ASN A 53 -1.30 42.19 0.89
C ASN A 53 -0.62 40.97 0.29
N ILE A 54 -0.83 39.78 0.86
CA ILE A 54 -0.27 38.51 0.36
C ILE A 54 -0.80 38.19 -1.04
N LEU A 55 -2.11 38.33 -1.26
CA LEU A 55 -2.75 38.02 -2.54
C LEU A 55 -2.35 38.97 -3.67
N LYS A 56 -2.04 40.24 -3.34
CA LYS A 56 -1.57 41.27 -4.29
C LYS A 56 -0.05 41.21 -4.52
N LYS A 57 0.71 40.95 -3.47
CA LYS A 57 2.18 40.92 -3.47
C LYS A 57 2.66 39.63 -2.79
N PRO A 58 2.78 38.51 -3.53
CA PRO A 58 3.20 37.21 -2.99
C PRO A 58 4.52 37.24 -2.23
N SER A 59 5.46 38.13 -2.59
CA SER A 59 6.72 38.31 -1.88
C SER A 59 6.59 38.88 -0.46
N SER A 60 5.40 39.36 -0.07
CA SER A 60 5.10 39.76 1.31
C SER A 60 4.64 38.60 2.19
N ALA A 61 4.43 37.41 1.62
CA ALA A 61 4.00 36.24 2.36
C ALA A 61 5.11 35.75 3.29
N THR A 62 4.81 35.68 4.58
CA THR A 62 5.64 34.96 5.55
C THR A 62 5.16 33.52 5.66
N LEU A 63 6.07 32.60 6.02
CA LEU A 63 5.72 31.19 6.25
C LEU A 63 4.60 31.06 7.28
N SER A 64 4.63 31.85 8.35
CA SER A 64 3.57 31.86 9.37
C SER A 64 2.21 32.23 8.79
N ASN A 65 2.13 33.26 7.94
CA ASN A 65 0.87 33.65 7.32
C ASN A 65 0.37 32.59 6.33
N LEU A 66 1.25 31.98 5.55
CA LEU A 66 0.89 30.89 4.64
C LEU A 66 0.33 29.68 5.41
N LEU A 67 0.99 29.26 6.49
CA LEU A 67 0.51 28.17 7.33
C LEU A 67 -0.88 28.45 7.90
N LYS A 68 -1.12 29.67 8.39
CA LYS A 68 -2.44 30.11 8.90
C LYS A 68 -3.53 30.09 7.84
N ILE A 69 -3.21 30.56 6.63
CA ILE A 69 -4.17 30.58 5.52
C ILE A 69 -4.49 29.15 5.06
N CYS A 70 -3.46 28.32 4.89
CA CYS A 70 -3.63 26.91 4.52
C CYS A 70 -4.47 26.15 5.55
N ASP A 71 -4.17 26.29 6.84
CA ASP A 71 -4.96 25.65 7.92
C ASP A 71 -6.42 26.12 7.93
N GLY A 72 -6.67 27.40 7.65
CA GLY A 72 -8.02 27.94 7.49
C GLY A 72 -8.82 27.24 6.39
N LEU A 73 -8.17 27.01 5.24
CA LEU A 73 -8.75 26.42 4.02
C LEU A 73 -8.70 24.88 3.99
N ASP A 74 -8.24 24.22 5.06
CA ASP A 74 -7.99 22.76 5.10
C ASP A 74 -6.99 22.29 4.03
N LEU A 75 -6.04 23.16 3.66
CA LEU A 75 -4.94 22.84 2.76
C LEU A 75 -3.69 22.44 3.54
N SER A 76 -2.85 21.58 2.94
CA SER A 76 -1.51 21.30 3.43
C SER A 76 -0.47 22.07 2.61
N LEU A 77 0.25 23.01 3.26
CA LEU A 77 1.33 23.75 2.60
C LEU A 77 2.41 22.81 2.05
N PHE A 78 2.71 21.71 2.76
CA PHE A 78 3.65 20.69 2.32
C PHE A 78 3.12 19.92 1.10
N ALA A 79 1.83 19.60 1.05
CA ALA A 79 1.22 19.00 -0.14
C ALA A 79 1.28 19.94 -1.35
N ILE A 80 1.08 21.25 -1.14
CA ILE A 80 1.21 22.24 -2.22
C ILE A 80 2.65 22.28 -2.75
N PHE A 81 3.65 22.33 -1.87
CA PHE A 81 5.06 22.29 -2.28
C PHE A 81 5.39 21.01 -3.05
N ARG A 82 4.89 19.87 -2.58
CA ARG A 82 5.08 18.59 -3.23
C ARG A 82 4.41 18.53 -4.61
N SER A 83 3.19 19.04 -4.73
CA SER A 83 2.46 19.14 -6.01
C SER A 83 3.21 20.00 -7.02
N ILE A 84 3.76 21.15 -6.57
CA ILE A 84 4.65 21.97 -7.40
C ILE A 84 5.88 21.17 -7.86
N ASN A 85 6.54 20.46 -6.95
CA ASN A 85 7.70 19.63 -7.30
C ASN A 85 7.34 18.47 -8.25
N ASN A 86 6.19 17.84 -8.04
CA ASN A 86 5.70 16.75 -8.86
C ASN A 86 5.33 17.23 -10.26
N SER A 87 4.72 18.42 -10.40
CA SER A 87 4.44 19.03 -11.70
C SER A 87 5.71 19.30 -12.53
N LEU A 88 6.84 19.57 -11.86
CA LEU A 88 8.13 19.72 -12.52
C LEU A 88 8.66 18.37 -13.02
N ALA A 89 8.48 17.31 -12.24
CA ALA A 89 8.91 15.96 -12.57
C ALA A 89 8.02 15.26 -13.61
N SER A 90 6.72 15.56 -13.63
CA SER A 90 5.72 14.94 -14.51
C SER A 90 5.84 15.35 -15.98
N ASN A 91 6.68 16.33 -16.31
CA ASN A 91 6.95 16.73 -17.71
C ASN A 91 7.45 15.57 -18.60
N ASN A 92 7.92 14.47 -18.00
CA ASN A 92 8.35 13.26 -18.71
C ASN A 92 7.26 12.16 -18.82
N ASN A 93 6.03 12.39 -18.33
CA ASN A 93 4.90 11.43 -18.29
C ASN A 93 5.20 10.04 -17.67
N ALA A 94 6.39 9.83 -17.11
CA ALA A 94 6.80 8.54 -16.54
C ALA A 94 6.15 8.27 -15.18
N LEU A 95 5.98 9.32 -14.37
CA LEU A 95 5.38 9.27 -13.05
C LEU A 95 4.14 10.16 -13.03
N ILE A 96 2.98 9.55 -12.79
CA ILE A 96 1.69 10.22 -12.78
C ILE A 96 1.26 10.36 -11.32
N TYR A 97 1.19 11.61 -10.87
CA TYR A 97 0.74 12.00 -9.53
C TYR A 97 -0.68 12.56 -9.52
N ASP A 98 -1.12 13.11 -10.66
CA ASP A 98 -2.39 13.80 -10.80
C ASP A 98 -3.55 12.79 -10.81
N ILE A 99 -4.39 12.79 -9.78
CA ILE A 99 -5.55 11.90 -9.63
C ILE A 99 -6.63 12.13 -10.71
N SER A 100 -6.64 13.30 -11.37
CA SER A 100 -7.52 13.59 -12.50
C SER A 100 -7.06 12.95 -13.80
N ASN A 101 -5.84 12.39 -13.84
CA ASN A 101 -5.33 11.68 -14.99
C ASN A 101 -6.17 10.42 -15.26
N PRO A 102 -6.49 10.09 -16.53
CA PRO A 102 -7.26 8.89 -16.90
C PRO A 102 -6.73 7.58 -16.31
N ALA A 103 -5.42 7.46 -16.03
CA ALA A 103 -4.83 6.30 -15.41
C ALA A 103 -5.45 5.97 -14.02
N PHE A 104 -5.90 6.99 -13.28
CA PHE A 104 -6.54 6.77 -11.97
C PHE A 104 -8.00 6.34 -12.06
N LYS A 105 -8.64 6.41 -13.24
CA LYS A 105 -10.09 6.18 -13.39
C LYS A 105 -10.57 4.84 -12.82
N GLY A 106 -9.78 3.78 -12.96
CA GLY A 106 -10.15 2.47 -12.42
C GLY A 106 -9.97 2.31 -10.91
N TYR A 107 -9.35 3.29 -10.23
CA TYR A 107 -9.20 3.34 -8.77
C TYR A 107 -10.20 4.31 -8.11
N SER A 108 -10.67 5.31 -8.86
CA SER A 108 -11.53 6.41 -8.36
C SER A 108 -12.99 6.02 -8.09
N SER A 109 -13.28 4.75 -7.78
CA SER A 109 -14.62 4.37 -7.32
C SER A 109 -14.88 4.97 -5.92
N GLU A 110 -16.11 5.42 -5.65
CA GLU A 110 -16.61 5.86 -4.32
C GLU A 110 -16.60 4.74 -3.25
N SER A 111 -15.84 3.67 -3.46
CA SER A 111 -15.82 2.44 -2.67
C SER A 111 -14.60 2.39 -1.77
N GLU A 112 -14.79 1.97 -0.53
CA GLU A 112 -13.70 1.55 0.35
C GLU A 112 -12.87 0.45 -0.34
N MET A 113 -11.55 0.60 -0.31
CA MET A 113 -10.63 -0.44 -0.76
C MET A 113 -10.09 -1.21 0.44
N TYR A 114 -9.64 -2.44 0.19
CA TYR A 114 -9.13 -3.33 1.23
C TYR A 114 -7.78 -3.90 0.80
N ILE A 115 -6.82 -3.93 1.72
CA ILE A 115 -5.55 -4.65 1.55
C ILE A 115 -5.55 -5.86 2.48
N TYR A 116 -5.29 -7.04 1.91
CA TYR A 116 -5.12 -8.28 2.65
C TYR A 116 -3.66 -8.73 2.58
N PHE A 117 -3.11 -9.17 3.71
CA PHE A 117 -1.74 -9.66 3.80
C PHE A 117 -1.61 -10.64 4.97
N LEU A 118 -0.61 -11.52 4.93
CA LEU A 118 -0.28 -12.39 6.06
C LEU A 118 0.50 -11.59 7.11
N SER A 119 0.22 -11.84 8.39
CA SER A 119 0.93 -11.17 9.48
C SER A 119 2.45 -11.34 9.34
N THR A 120 3.18 -10.27 9.63
CA THR A 120 4.64 -10.29 9.70
C THR A 120 5.17 -10.60 11.09
N GLU A 121 4.29 -10.89 12.05
CA GLU A 121 4.68 -11.36 13.36
C GLU A 121 4.94 -12.88 13.32
N SER A 122 6.11 -13.30 13.79
CA SER A 122 6.58 -14.70 13.69
C SER A 122 5.61 -15.73 14.28
N ASN A 123 4.97 -15.41 15.41
CA ASN A 123 4.01 -16.32 16.07
C ASN A 123 2.63 -16.36 15.40
N HIS A 124 2.36 -15.40 14.51
CA HIS A 124 1.07 -15.24 13.85
C HIS A 124 1.21 -15.22 12.32
N ALA A 125 2.31 -15.75 11.77
CA ALA A 125 2.70 -15.60 10.37
C ALA A 125 1.70 -16.14 9.33
N ASP A 126 0.72 -16.95 9.77
CA ASP A 126 -0.38 -17.50 8.98
C ASP A 126 -1.72 -16.78 9.21
N GLU A 127 -1.77 -15.70 10.00
CA GLU A 127 -2.98 -14.91 10.22
C GLU A 127 -3.19 -13.94 9.05
N LEU A 128 -4.40 -13.93 8.47
CA LEU A 128 -4.77 -13.01 7.40
C LEU A 128 -5.30 -11.70 7.99
N ILE A 129 -4.52 -10.63 7.82
CA ILE A 129 -4.85 -9.28 8.23
C ILE A 129 -5.62 -8.58 7.10
N CYS A 130 -6.62 -7.78 7.46
CA CYS A 130 -7.36 -6.90 6.56
C CYS A 130 -7.14 -5.46 7.00
N ALA A 131 -6.70 -4.62 6.07
CA ALA A 131 -6.57 -3.19 6.25
C ALA A 131 -7.54 -2.45 5.34
N GLU A 132 -8.10 -1.35 5.84
CA GLU A 132 -9.00 -0.48 5.10
C GLU A 132 -8.21 0.66 4.47
N LEU A 133 -8.50 0.94 3.21
CA LEU A 133 -7.76 1.88 2.39
C LEU A 133 -8.70 2.89 1.75
N GLU A 134 -8.38 4.16 1.94
CA GLU A 134 -9.04 5.31 1.34
C GLU A 134 -8.06 6.01 0.39
N MET A 135 -8.51 6.35 -0.82
CA MET A 135 -7.73 7.11 -1.80
C MET A 135 -8.46 8.38 -2.17
N GLY A 136 -7.73 9.49 -2.30
CA GLY A 136 -8.35 10.73 -2.76
C GLY A 136 -7.42 11.92 -2.73
N ASP A 137 -7.93 13.04 -3.23
CA ASP A 137 -7.27 14.33 -3.13
C ASP A 137 -7.77 15.09 -1.88
N PHE A 138 -7.26 14.68 -0.72
CA PHE A 138 -7.69 15.25 0.57
C PHE A 138 -7.22 16.68 0.81
N TYR A 139 -6.27 17.18 0.01
CA TYR A 139 -5.69 18.52 0.16
C TYR A 139 -5.96 19.42 -1.05
N HIS A 140 -6.82 18.95 -1.95
CA HIS A 140 -7.16 19.62 -3.20
C HIS A 140 -5.95 19.89 -4.09
N THR A 141 -4.81 19.19 -3.97
CA THR A 141 -3.59 19.45 -4.74
C THR A 141 -3.47 18.65 -6.03
N ASN A 142 -4.57 17.99 -6.43
CA ASN A 142 -4.64 16.97 -7.47
C ASN A 142 -3.76 15.74 -7.20
N GLU A 143 -3.15 15.61 -6.02
CA GLU A 143 -2.31 14.45 -5.73
C GLU A 143 -3.15 13.31 -5.16
N CYS A 144 -2.92 12.08 -5.62
CA CYS A 144 -3.54 10.91 -5.01
C CYS A 144 -2.89 10.59 -3.66
N ILE A 145 -3.61 10.88 -2.58
CA ILE A 145 -3.24 10.53 -1.22
C ILE A 145 -3.91 9.23 -0.83
N VAL A 146 -3.18 8.38 -0.13
CA VAL A 146 -3.67 7.13 0.43
C VAL A 146 -3.66 7.22 1.95
N ARG A 147 -4.78 6.86 2.57
CA ARG A 147 -4.89 6.62 4.00
C ARG A 147 -5.21 5.15 4.22
N LEU A 148 -4.47 4.55 5.14
CA LEU A 148 -4.60 3.13 5.43
C LEU A 148 -4.79 2.96 6.94
N GLN A 149 -5.76 2.11 7.30
CA GLN A 149 -6.08 1.77 8.67
C GLN A 149 -5.99 0.25 8.87
N ILE A 150 -5.19 -0.17 9.85
CA ILE A 150 -5.05 -1.58 10.24
C ILE A 150 -5.62 -1.74 11.64
N ASP A 151 -6.59 -2.62 11.80
CA ASP A 151 -7.04 -3.04 13.14
C ASP A 151 -5.95 -3.90 13.78
N THR A 152 -5.39 -3.43 14.90
CA THR A 152 -4.33 -4.18 15.59
C THR A 152 -4.90 -5.28 16.49
N ASN A 153 -6.23 -5.40 16.61
CA ASN A 153 -6.94 -6.27 17.56
C ASN A 153 -6.52 -6.08 19.03
N GLN A 154 -5.69 -5.06 19.33
CA GLN A 154 -5.32 -4.71 20.70
C GLN A 154 -6.42 -3.86 21.29
N HIS A 155 -7.13 -4.40 22.27
CA HIS A 155 -8.06 -3.62 23.07
C HIS A 155 -7.25 -2.79 24.07
N ASN A 156 -7.47 -1.47 24.10
CA ASN A 156 -6.90 -0.66 25.17
C ASN A 156 -7.42 -1.21 26.50
N LYS A 157 -6.52 -1.54 27.43
CA LYS A 157 -6.89 -2.11 28.74
C LYS A 157 -7.88 -1.23 29.53
N ASN A 158 -8.08 0.02 29.12
CA ASN A 158 -8.97 0.98 29.76
C ASN A 158 -10.13 1.47 28.88
N GLU A 159 -10.22 1.09 27.59
CA GLU A 159 -11.30 1.56 26.70
C GLU A 159 -11.68 0.47 25.68
N HIS A 160 -12.99 0.28 25.46
CA HIS A 160 -13.54 -0.62 24.42
C HIS A 160 -13.34 -0.06 23.00
N THR A 161 -12.35 0.81 22.80
CA THR A 161 -12.03 1.43 21.52
C THR A 161 -10.97 0.59 20.81
N PRO A 162 -11.24 0.10 19.58
CA PRO A 162 -10.25 -0.63 18.81
C PRO A 162 -9.02 0.25 18.57
N ASN A 163 -7.83 -0.32 18.79
CA ASN A 163 -6.57 0.39 18.52
C ASN A 163 -6.20 0.19 17.05
N TYR A 164 -6.20 1.28 16.29
CA TYR A 164 -5.87 1.27 14.87
C TYR A 164 -4.48 1.82 14.62
N LYS A 165 -3.70 1.09 13.81
CA LYS A 165 -2.47 1.63 13.24
C LYS A 165 -2.82 2.36 11.96
N LYS A 166 -2.53 3.66 11.92
CA LYS A 166 -2.86 4.55 10.80
C LYS A 166 -1.61 4.88 10.02
N TYR A 167 -1.74 4.85 8.70
CA TYR A 167 -0.72 5.33 7.78
C TYR A 167 -1.31 6.31 6.79
N GLN A 168 -0.47 7.23 6.32
CA GLN A 168 -0.80 8.13 5.24
C GLN A 168 0.38 8.26 4.28
N GLY A 169 0.09 8.42 3.00
CA GLY A 169 1.11 8.71 2.01
C GLY A 169 0.55 8.90 0.62
N ASN A 170 1.33 8.61 -0.41
CA ASN A 170 0.93 8.88 -1.80
C ASN A 170 0.86 7.62 -2.62
N MET A 171 -0.01 7.65 -3.62
CA MET A 171 0.00 6.72 -4.74
C MET A 171 0.59 7.41 -5.98
N ILE A 172 1.47 6.70 -6.68
CA ILE A 172 2.10 7.14 -7.92
C ILE A 172 1.90 6.04 -8.95
N ILE A 173 1.47 6.39 -10.17
CA ILE A 173 1.40 5.44 -11.28
C ILE A 173 2.64 5.62 -12.15
N TYR A 174 3.35 4.53 -12.42
CA TYR A 174 4.53 4.50 -13.27
C TYR A 174 4.19 3.88 -14.63
N HIS A 175 4.35 4.64 -15.71
CA HIS A 175 4.14 4.23 -17.11
C HIS A 175 2.86 3.40 -17.38
N ASN A 176 1.79 3.57 -16.60
CA ASN A 176 0.62 2.71 -16.63
C ASN A 176 0.95 1.20 -16.53
N ALA A 177 2.05 0.85 -15.85
CA ALA A 177 2.51 -0.52 -15.67
C ALA A 177 2.46 -0.94 -14.19
N SER A 178 2.77 -0.01 -13.28
CA SER A 178 2.77 -0.29 -11.84
C SER A 178 2.27 0.89 -11.03
N ILE A 179 1.71 0.59 -9.88
CA ILE A 179 1.37 1.58 -8.85
C ILE A 179 2.32 1.42 -7.68
N PHE A 180 2.81 2.54 -7.19
CA PHE A 180 3.66 2.64 -6.01
C PHE A 180 2.89 3.38 -4.94
N ILE A 181 2.76 2.77 -3.76
CA ILE A 181 2.16 3.40 -2.60
C ILE A 181 3.19 3.42 -1.48
N HIS A 182 3.57 4.60 -1.03
CA HIS A 182 4.51 4.77 0.08
C HIS A 182 3.77 5.40 1.25
N LEU A 183 3.68 4.67 2.36
CA LEU A 183 2.87 4.98 3.52
C LEU A 183 3.75 5.20 4.75
N LEU A 184 3.40 6.20 5.55
CA LEU A 184 4.08 6.59 6.77
C LEU A 184 3.09 6.56 7.93
N SER A 185 3.47 5.94 9.03
CA SER A 185 2.75 6.02 10.30
C SER A 185 3.54 6.89 11.27
N CYS A 186 3.14 8.14 11.42
CA CYS A 186 3.79 9.08 12.34
C CYS A 186 3.66 8.63 13.80
N ASP A 187 2.53 8.02 14.16
CA ASP A 187 2.26 7.59 15.54
C ASP A 187 3.15 6.41 15.97
N SER A 188 3.46 5.51 15.03
CA SER A 188 4.22 4.29 15.31
C SER A 188 5.67 4.33 14.82
N GLY A 189 6.06 5.38 14.10
CA GLY A 189 7.39 5.52 13.50
C GLY A 189 7.68 4.42 12.48
N ASP A 190 6.69 4.10 11.64
CA ASP A 190 6.76 2.97 10.71
C ASP A 190 6.54 3.39 9.25
N VAL A 191 7.11 2.62 8.32
CA VAL A 191 7.06 2.87 6.88
C VAL A 191 6.61 1.60 6.18
N TRP A 192 5.65 1.75 5.26
CA TRP A 192 5.18 0.64 4.45
C TRP A 192 5.16 1.04 2.98
N SER A 193 5.91 0.32 2.15
CA SER A 193 5.93 0.53 0.71
C SER A 193 5.26 -0.63 0.00
N LEU A 194 4.33 -0.35 -0.90
CA LEU A 194 3.54 -1.32 -1.64
C LEU A 194 3.70 -1.07 -3.14
N ILE A 195 3.82 -2.15 -3.90
CA ILE A 195 3.89 -2.11 -5.36
C ILE A 195 2.89 -3.12 -5.91
N PHE A 196 1.98 -2.65 -6.75
CA PHE A 196 1.03 -3.50 -7.48
C PHE A 196 1.12 -3.26 -8.98
N ASN A 197 0.69 -4.24 -9.76
CA ASN A 197 0.52 -4.04 -11.19
C ASN A 197 -0.59 -3.03 -11.46
N HIS A 198 -0.33 -2.12 -12.40
CA HIS A 198 -1.33 -1.25 -13.00
C HIS A 198 -1.78 -1.92 -14.30
N GLY A 199 -3.00 -2.47 -14.30
CA GLY A 199 -3.59 -3.02 -15.53
C GLY A 199 -4.09 -1.91 -16.46
N ASP A 200 -4.78 -2.28 -17.55
CA ASP A 200 -5.48 -1.31 -18.41
C ASP A 200 -6.79 -0.84 -17.76
N LEU A 201 -6.63 -0.03 -16.71
CA LEU A 201 -7.70 0.46 -15.85
C LEU A 201 -8.35 1.76 -16.39
N ASN A 202 -7.99 2.16 -17.60
CA ASN A 202 -8.62 3.28 -18.30
C ASN A 202 -10.07 2.94 -18.71
N THR A 203 -10.32 1.65 -18.95
CA THR A 203 -11.59 1.13 -19.47
C THR A 203 -12.38 0.32 -18.44
N ASN A 204 -11.69 -0.36 -17.51
CA ASN A 204 -12.31 -1.22 -16.50
C ASN A 204 -11.95 -0.78 -15.08
N PRO A 205 -12.89 -0.81 -14.13
CA PRO A 205 -12.57 -0.59 -12.72
C PRO A 205 -11.67 -1.71 -12.19
N LEU A 206 -10.84 -1.39 -11.21
CA LEU A 206 -10.04 -2.39 -10.50
C LEU A 206 -10.97 -3.32 -9.72
N THR A 207 -10.87 -4.62 -9.96
CA THR A 207 -11.49 -5.61 -9.08
C THR A 207 -10.52 -6.00 -7.96
N CYS A 208 -9.31 -6.42 -8.34
CA CYS A 208 -8.25 -6.76 -7.41
C CYS A 208 -6.87 -6.77 -8.07
N SER A 209 -5.82 -6.74 -7.26
CA SER A 209 -4.43 -6.87 -7.71
C SER A 209 -3.57 -7.52 -6.63
N LEU A 210 -2.72 -8.46 -7.03
CA LEU A 210 -1.67 -9.00 -6.17
C LEU A 210 -0.41 -8.16 -6.36
N GLY A 211 0.26 -7.85 -5.26
CA GLY A 211 1.45 -7.03 -5.23
C GLY A 211 2.44 -7.47 -4.18
N CYS A 212 3.52 -6.72 -4.08
CA CYS A 212 4.60 -6.90 -3.12
C CYS A 212 4.63 -5.73 -2.16
N ALA A 213 4.97 -5.99 -0.91
CA ALA A 213 5.16 -4.97 0.09
C ALA A 213 6.49 -5.13 0.82
N VAL A 214 7.06 -4.00 1.23
CA VAL A 214 8.28 -3.88 2.04
C VAL A 214 7.96 -3.09 3.29
N THR A 215 8.21 -3.69 4.45
CA THR A 215 7.88 -3.13 5.76
C THR A 215 8.90 -3.58 6.81
N LEU A 216 8.69 -3.21 8.08
CA LEU A 216 9.32 -3.85 9.22
C LEU A 216 8.41 -4.95 9.77
N SER A 217 9.00 -6.10 10.16
CA SER A 217 8.26 -7.15 10.85
C SER A 217 7.63 -6.64 12.16
N SER A 218 6.47 -7.23 12.48
CA SER A 218 5.76 -6.96 13.72
C SER A 218 6.27 -7.85 14.86
N GLY A 219 6.09 -7.40 16.10
CA GLY A 219 6.54 -8.12 17.29
C GLY A 219 7.62 -7.36 18.08
N LYS A 220 7.60 -7.53 19.40
CA LYS A 220 8.56 -6.85 20.30
C LYS A 220 9.96 -7.43 20.10
N GLY A 221 10.94 -6.60 19.77
CA GLY A 221 12.33 -7.03 19.56
C GLY A 221 12.61 -7.65 18.19
N HIS A 222 11.61 -7.74 17.31
CA HIS A 222 11.72 -8.32 15.98
C HIS A 222 11.21 -7.32 14.93
N ARG A 223 11.87 -6.16 14.82
CA ARG A 223 11.58 -5.14 13.78
C ARG A 223 12.67 -5.17 12.73
N TYR A 224 12.55 -6.11 11.81
CA TYR A 224 13.54 -6.37 10.77
C TYR A 224 12.97 -6.03 9.40
N PRO A 225 13.80 -5.71 8.40
CA PRO A 225 13.33 -5.52 7.03
C PRO A 225 12.63 -6.79 6.53
N THR A 226 11.39 -6.63 6.07
CA THR A 226 10.52 -7.75 5.67
C THR A 226 9.84 -7.46 4.33
N ILE A 227 9.82 -8.49 3.46
CA ILE A 227 9.10 -8.51 2.19
C ILE A 227 7.96 -9.52 2.28
N HIS A 228 6.76 -9.17 1.82
CA HIS A 228 5.62 -10.07 1.74
C HIS A 228 4.70 -9.74 0.56
N PHE A 229 3.79 -10.65 0.21
CA PHE A 229 2.73 -10.34 -0.74
C PHE A 229 1.56 -9.63 -0.07
N ALA A 230 0.91 -8.75 -0.84
CA ALA A 230 -0.29 -8.03 -0.45
C ALA A 230 -1.32 -8.12 -1.58
N TYR A 231 -2.60 -8.24 -1.21
CA TYR A 231 -3.72 -8.33 -2.13
C TYR A 231 -4.63 -7.11 -1.95
N LEU A 232 -4.70 -6.27 -2.99
CA LEU A 232 -5.59 -5.11 -3.07
C LEU A 232 -6.93 -5.54 -3.66
N SER A 233 -8.03 -5.10 -3.05
CA SER A 233 -9.38 -5.38 -3.51
C SER A 233 -10.30 -4.17 -3.35
N THR A 234 -11.26 -4.01 -4.27
CA THR A 234 -12.35 -3.03 -4.14
C THR A 234 -13.57 -3.59 -3.41
N LYS A 235 -13.51 -4.86 -2.97
CA LYS A 235 -14.60 -5.51 -2.22
C LYS A 235 -14.06 -6.25 -1.01
N LYS A 236 -14.83 -6.21 0.08
CA LYS A 236 -14.52 -7.01 1.26
C LYS A 236 -14.70 -8.50 0.92
N LEU A 237 -13.70 -9.32 1.22
CA LEU A 237 -13.70 -10.74 0.90
C LEU A 237 -14.69 -11.51 1.80
N SER A 238 -15.38 -12.49 1.21
CA SER A 238 -16.15 -13.47 1.98
C SER A 238 -15.21 -14.38 2.80
N LEU A 239 -15.74 -15.09 3.80
CA LEU A 239 -14.94 -16.00 4.62
C LEU A 239 -14.25 -17.09 3.78
N GLU A 240 -14.95 -17.64 2.78
CA GLU A 240 -14.40 -18.63 1.86
C GLU A 240 -13.26 -18.04 1.00
N ALA A 241 -13.47 -16.85 0.42
CA ALA A 241 -12.46 -16.19 -0.39
C ALA A 241 -11.23 -15.80 0.44
N ARG A 242 -11.40 -15.46 1.73
CA ARG A 242 -10.29 -15.19 2.66
C ARG A 242 -9.40 -16.41 2.85
N ALA A 243 -9.98 -17.61 2.97
CA ALA A 243 -9.21 -18.84 3.11
C ALA A 243 -8.30 -19.08 1.89
N LEU A 244 -8.85 -18.97 0.68
CA LEU A 244 -8.05 -19.12 -0.56
C LEU A 244 -7.02 -18.01 -0.74
N THR A 245 -7.40 -16.76 -0.42
CA THR A 245 -6.51 -15.59 -0.54
C THR A 245 -5.31 -15.73 0.40
N LYS A 246 -5.53 -16.26 1.61
CA LYS A 246 -4.48 -16.50 2.60
C LYS A 246 -3.35 -17.34 2.00
N ASP A 247 -3.68 -18.43 1.31
CA ASP A 247 -2.66 -19.33 0.76
C ASP A 247 -1.94 -18.73 -0.46
N LEU A 248 -2.66 -17.95 -1.28
CA LEU A 248 -2.07 -17.18 -2.39
C LEU A 248 -1.09 -16.09 -1.93
N LEU A 249 -1.17 -15.64 -0.67
CA LEU A 249 -0.28 -14.64 -0.11
C LEU A 249 1.03 -15.22 0.45
N ARG A 250 1.21 -16.54 0.44
CA ARG A 250 2.51 -17.15 0.76
C ARG A 250 3.51 -16.83 -0.35
N LEU A 251 4.78 -16.64 0.00
CA LEU A 251 5.80 -16.32 -1.00
C LEU A 251 5.93 -17.48 -1.99
N HIS A 252 5.90 -17.16 -3.27
CA HIS A 252 6.13 -18.10 -4.34
C HIS A 252 6.70 -17.36 -5.54
N SER A 253 7.40 -18.10 -6.39
CA SER A 253 7.90 -17.58 -7.67
C SER A 253 7.11 -18.26 -8.79
N GLU A 254 7.75 -18.57 -9.92
CA GLU A 254 7.16 -19.44 -10.93
C GLU A 254 7.00 -20.90 -10.46
N HIS A 255 7.50 -21.22 -9.26
CA HIS A 255 7.47 -22.57 -8.69
C HIS A 255 6.95 -22.59 -7.25
N ILE A 256 6.26 -23.69 -6.92
CA ILE A 256 5.90 -24.08 -5.55
C ILE A 256 6.93 -25.08 -5.06
N ILE A 257 7.52 -24.84 -3.90
CA ILE A 257 8.41 -25.79 -3.23
C ILE A 257 7.60 -26.53 -2.18
N ILE A 258 7.57 -27.85 -2.24
CA ILE A 258 6.77 -28.67 -1.31
C ILE A 258 7.54 -29.93 -0.90
N SER A 259 7.57 -30.23 0.40
CA SER A 259 8.15 -31.48 0.90
C SER A 259 7.29 -32.69 0.51
N ALA A 260 7.90 -33.86 0.35
CA ALA A 260 7.18 -35.08 0.04
C ALA A 260 6.10 -35.42 1.08
N LYS A 261 6.38 -35.14 2.36
CA LYS A 261 5.41 -35.27 3.45
C LYS A 261 4.19 -34.36 3.25
N ASN A 262 4.41 -33.08 2.98
CA ASN A 262 3.32 -32.11 2.79
C ASN A 262 2.51 -32.40 1.53
N LEU A 263 3.15 -32.91 0.49
CA LEU A 263 2.49 -33.32 -0.74
C LEU A 263 1.62 -34.57 -0.56
N ASP A 264 2.10 -35.56 0.18
CA ASP A 264 1.30 -36.73 0.57
C ASP A 264 0.10 -36.33 1.44
N LEU A 265 0.29 -35.39 2.37
CA LEU A 265 -0.81 -34.79 3.12
C LEU A 265 -1.83 -34.15 2.18
N PHE A 266 -1.42 -33.27 1.26
CA PHE A 266 -2.30 -32.66 0.27
C PHE A 266 -3.14 -33.70 -0.49
N PHE A 267 -2.54 -34.78 -0.98
CA PHE A 267 -3.28 -35.82 -1.70
C PHE A 267 -4.35 -36.52 -0.84
N LYS A 268 -4.11 -36.64 0.47
CA LYS A 268 -5.00 -37.32 1.43
C LYS A 268 -6.08 -36.41 1.99
N SER A 269 -5.76 -35.15 2.31
CA SER A 269 -6.65 -34.23 3.01
C SER A 269 -7.48 -33.36 2.08
N GLU A 270 -6.95 -32.99 0.91
CA GLU A 270 -7.63 -32.05 0.03
C GLU A 270 -8.62 -32.74 -0.90
N ASP A 271 -9.86 -32.25 -0.84
CA ASP A 271 -10.90 -32.53 -1.82
C ASP A 271 -10.69 -31.64 -3.05
N VAL A 272 -9.82 -32.11 -3.94
CA VAL A 272 -9.54 -31.52 -5.25
C VAL A 272 -9.71 -32.58 -6.33
N ASP A 273 -10.10 -32.14 -7.52
CA ASP A 273 -10.41 -32.99 -8.66
C ASP A 273 -9.27 -33.95 -9.02
N ASP A 274 -9.62 -35.20 -9.34
CA ASP A 274 -8.66 -36.25 -9.66
C ASP A 274 -7.80 -35.91 -10.89
N ALA A 275 -8.33 -35.14 -11.85
CA ALA A 275 -7.54 -34.69 -13.00
C ALA A 275 -6.42 -33.75 -12.56
N PHE A 276 -6.67 -32.85 -11.61
CA PHE A 276 -5.62 -32.01 -11.02
C PHE A 276 -4.60 -32.87 -10.25
N LYS A 277 -5.06 -33.83 -9.43
CA LYS A 277 -4.15 -34.75 -8.70
C LYS A 277 -3.26 -35.54 -9.67
N ASN A 278 -3.81 -36.02 -10.78
CA ASN A 278 -3.06 -36.76 -11.80
C ASN A 278 -2.05 -35.87 -12.54
N LYS A 279 -2.41 -34.63 -12.84
CA LYS A 279 -1.49 -33.64 -13.43
C LYS A 279 -0.35 -33.28 -12.48
N LEU A 280 -0.67 -33.12 -11.19
CA LEU A 280 0.33 -32.89 -10.15
C LEU A 280 1.33 -34.07 -10.11
N ARG A 281 0.84 -35.32 -10.12
CA ARG A 281 1.67 -36.53 -10.21
C ARG A 281 2.55 -36.57 -11.45
N SER A 282 2.03 -36.22 -12.63
CA SER A 282 2.85 -36.21 -13.86
C SER A 282 3.94 -35.14 -13.82
N THR A 283 3.64 -33.98 -13.24
CA THR A 283 4.59 -32.86 -13.10
C THR A 283 5.75 -33.23 -12.18
N ILE A 284 5.48 -34.00 -11.12
CA ILE A 284 6.50 -34.51 -10.20
C ILE A 284 7.45 -35.51 -10.87
N ALA A 285 6.94 -36.32 -11.82
CA ALA A 285 7.73 -37.33 -12.51
C ALA A 285 8.83 -36.74 -13.41
N GLU A 286 8.62 -35.52 -13.92
CA GLU A 286 9.63 -34.70 -14.60
C GLU A 286 10.55 -34.05 -13.55
N LYS A 287 11.42 -34.85 -12.92
CA LYS A 287 12.29 -34.45 -11.79
C LYS A 287 13.03 -33.12 -12.03
N THR A 288 12.76 -32.13 -11.19
CA THR A 288 13.71 -31.08 -10.81
C THR A 288 14.21 -31.36 -9.39
N SER A 289 15.36 -32.03 -9.28
CA SER A 289 16.07 -32.13 -8.00
C SER A 289 16.70 -30.77 -7.68
N THR A 290 16.33 -30.14 -6.56
CA THR A 290 17.10 -29.01 -6.01
C THR A 290 17.74 -29.42 -4.69
N TYR A 291 19.06 -29.33 -4.64
CA TYR A 291 19.80 -29.23 -3.38
C TYR A 291 19.72 -27.76 -2.92
N SER A 292 19.04 -27.51 -1.81
CA SER A 292 18.99 -26.18 -1.19
C SER A 292 19.13 -26.36 0.32
N LYS A 293 19.93 -25.50 0.95
CA LYS A 293 20.20 -25.49 2.41
C LYS A 293 18.94 -25.24 3.27
N TRP A 294 17.80 -24.91 2.64
CA TRP A 294 16.52 -24.58 3.26
C TRP A 294 15.48 -25.71 3.19
N HIS A 295 15.79 -26.85 2.56
CA HIS A 295 14.81 -27.90 2.28
C HIS A 295 15.35 -29.30 2.63
N ASP A 296 14.45 -30.16 3.10
CA ASP A 296 14.71 -31.60 3.22
C ASP A 296 15.11 -32.16 1.85
N SER A 297 15.95 -33.21 1.84
CA SER A 297 16.39 -33.93 0.64
C SER A 297 15.25 -34.44 -0.25
N ASP A 298 14.02 -34.44 0.28
CA ASP A 298 12.80 -34.94 -0.33
C ASP A 298 11.81 -33.80 -0.63
N SER A 299 12.25 -32.75 -1.32
CA SER A 299 11.37 -31.64 -1.74
C SER A 299 11.21 -31.58 -3.26
N TYR A 300 10.02 -31.20 -3.70
CA TYR A 300 9.65 -31.07 -5.11
C TYR A 300 9.54 -29.60 -5.50
N LEU A 301 10.01 -29.28 -6.71
CA LEU A 301 9.82 -27.99 -7.36
C LEU A 301 8.72 -28.14 -8.40
N LEU A 302 7.59 -27.46 -8.21
CA LEU A 302 6.41 -27.60 -9.06
C LEU A 302 6.19 -26.32 -9.87
N PRO A 303 6.43 -26.33 -11.20
CA PRO A 303 6.19 -25.15 -12.03
C PRO A 303 4.69 -24.81 -12.09
N ILE A 304 4.32 -23.60 -11.69
CA ILE A 304 2.90 -23.17 -11.64
C ILE A 304 2.29 -23.22 -13.05
N LYS A 305 3.01 -22.72 -14.07
CA LYS A 305 2.58 -22.76 -15.48
C LYS A 305 2.27 -24.19 -15.98
N ALA A 306 3.00 -25.19 -15.48
CA ALA A 306 2.75 -26.58 -15.86
C ALA A 306 1.42 -27.09 -15.27
N LEU A 307 1.06 -26.63 -14.06
CA LEU A 307 -0.23 -26.93 -13.41
C LEU A 307 -1.40 -26.17 -14.05
N GLU A 308 -1.15 -24.96 -14.56
CA GLU A 308 -2.13 -24.12 -15.26
C GLU A 308 -2.45 -24.64 -16.67
N SER A 309 -1.41 -25.02 -17.42
CA SER A 309 -1.57 -25.48 -18.79
C SER A 309 -2.31 -26.82 -18.85
N SER A 310 -3.39 -26.90 -19.63
CA SER A 310 -4.08 -28.16 -20.00
C SER A 310 -4.76 -28.94 -18.86
N SER A 311 -5.33 -28.25 -17.86
CA SER A 311 -6.32 -28.89 -16.99
C SER A 311 -7.61 -29.15 -17.78
N PRO A 312 -8.20 -30.37 -17.75
CA PRO A 312 -9.54 -30.61 -18.33
C PRO A 312 -10.67 -29.94 -17.54
N ILE A 313 -10.33 -29.22 -16.47
CA ILE A 313 -11.23 -28.56 -15.54
C ILE A 313 -11.31 -27.06 -15.90
N ASN A 314 -12.44 -26.43 -15.60
CA ASN A 314 -12.58 -24.97 -15.59
C ASN A 314 -11.38 -24.29 -14.88
N SER A 315 -10.84 -23.23 -15.49
CA SER A 315 -9.70 -22.45 -15.00
C SER A 315 -9.85 -22.04 -13.54
N GLN A 316 -11.06 -21.65 -13.11
CA GLN A 316 -11.33 -21.28 -11.72
C GLN A 316 -10.97 -22.40 -10.73
N LYS A 317 -11.46 -23.62 -10.97
CA LYS A 317 -11.18 -24.78 -10.10
C LYS A 317 -9.69 -25.14 -10.07
N THR A 318 -8.99 -24.91 -11.19
CA THR A 318 -7.54 -25.13 -11.27
C THR A 318 -6.80 -24.12 -10.36
N TYR A 319 -7.16 -22.84 -10.41
CA TYR A 319 -6.56 -21.83 -9.53
C TYR A 319 -6.92 -22.03 -8.05
N GLU A 320 -8.14 -22.48 -7.74
CA GLU A 320 -8.53 -22.87 -6.39
C GLU A 320 -7.68 -24.05 -5.87
N ALA A 321 -7.43 -25.06 -6.71
CA ALA A 321 -6.56 -26.19 -6.35
C ALA A 321 -5.10 -25.76 -6.15
N ILE A 322 -4.59 -24.84 -6.99
CA ILE A 322 -3.25 -24.24 -6.83
C ILE A 322 -3.16 -23.45 -5.51
N ALA A 323 -4.17 -22.63 -5.20
CA ALA A 323 -4.22 -21.90 -3.93
C ALA A 323 -4.16 -22.87 -2.73
N ARG A 324 -4.96 -23.94 -2.76
CA ARG A 324 -4.90 -24.99 -1.71
C ARG A 324 -3.55 -25.69 -1.66
N LEU A 325 -2.91 -25.94 -2.80
CA LEU A 325 -1.58 -26.55 -2.82
C LEU A 325 -0.52 -25.63 -2.19
N LEU A 326 -0.63 -24.31 -2.39
CA LEU A 326 0.25 -23.32 -1.76
C LEU A 326 0.18 -23.35 -0.24
N HIS A 327 -0.95 -23.73 0.36
CA HIS A 327 -1.07 -23.94 1.81
C HIS A 327 0.02 -24.89 2.35
N TYR A 328 0.32 -25.92 1.58
CA TYR A 328 1.29 -26.98 1.92
C TYR A 328 2.73 -26.63 1.49
N SER A 329 2.92 -25.48 0.83
CA SER A 329 4.21 -24.98 0.39
C SER A 329 5.18 -24.84 1.56
N SER A 330 6.43 -25.21 1.32
CA SER A 330 7.54 -24.99 2.24
C SER A 330 8.02 -23.54 2.26
N ASN A 331 7.50 -22.69 1.36
CA ASN A 331 7.83 -21.28 1.37
C ASN A 331 7.17 -20.56 2.55
N PRO A 332 7.87 -19.57 3.14
CA PRO A 332 7.34 -18.76 4.21
C PRO A 332 6.30 -17.76 3.69
N SER A 333 5.53 -17.17 4.60
CA SER A 333 4.60 -16.08 4.29
C SER A 333 5.31 -14.75 4.00
N SER A 334 6.51 -14.58 4.53
CA SER A 334 7.32 -13.39 4.35
C SER A 334 8.82 -13.73 4.40
N TYR A 335 9.65 -12.85 3.84
CA TYR A 335 11.09 -12.95 3.86
C TYR A 335 11.65 -11.82 4.73
N THR A 336 12.40 -12.18 5.77
CA THR A 336 12.91 -11.22 6.77
C THR A 336 14.43 -11.30 6.85
N ILE A 337 15.10 -10.15 6.79
CA ILE A 337 16.55 -10.04 6.91
C ILE A 337 16.89 -9.83 8.38
N SER A 338 17.33 -10.89 9.07
CA SER A 338 17.72 -10.79 10.49
C SER A 338 19.14 -10.22 10.65
N PRO A 339 19.50 -9.69 11.83
CA PRO A 339 20.85 -9.18 12.10
C PRO A 339 21.95 -10.27 11.99
N GLU A 340 21.57 -11.54 12.07
CA GLU A 340 22.52 -12.65 11.89
C GLU A 340 23.08 -12.71 10.47
N GLU A 341 22.32 -12.26 9.46
CA GLU A 341 22.79 -12.21 8.08
C GLU A 341 23.92 -11.18 7.90
N ASP A 342 23.83 -10.03 8.56
CA ASP A 342 24.91 -9.03 8.57
C ASP A 342 26.18 -9.58 9.22
N ASN A 343 26.04 -10.31 10.34
CA ASN A 343 27.16 -10.95 11.02
C ASN A 343 27.84 -11.99 10.12
N LYS A 344 27.04 -12.85 9.45
CA LYS A 344 27.56 -13.85 8.49
C LYS A 344 28.33 -13.17 7.36
N LEU A 345 27.79 -12.10 6.80
CA LEU A 345 28.44 -11.33 5.74
C LEU A 345 29.74 -10.68 6.24
N HIS A 346 29.73 -10.12 7.45
CA HIS A 346 30.91 -9.51 8.05
C HIS A 346 32.04 -10.53 8.22
N HIS A 347 31.76 -11.71 8.78
CA HIS A 347 32.76 -12.78 8.93
C HIS A 347 33.27 -13.26 7.58
N LEU A 348 32.39 -13.44 6.58
CA LEU A 348 32.79 -13.89 5.24
C LEU A 348 33.76 -12.93 4.53
N LEU A 349 33.64 -11.62 4.80
CA LEU A 349 34.41 -10.58 4.09
C LEU A 349 35.62 -10.07 4.87
N ASN A 350 35.71 -10.31 6.18
CA ASN A 350 36.76 -9.75 7.04
C ASN A 350 37.58 -10.79 7.81
N GLU A 351 37.25 -12.09 7.66
CA GLU A 351 38.13 -13.22 7.99
C GLU A 351 38.70 -13.82 6.70
#